data_AF-A0A536SSS3-F1
#
_entry.id   AF-A0A536SSS3-F1
#
_cell.length_a   1.000
_cell.length_b   1.000
_cell.length_c   1.000
_cell.angle_alpha   90.00
_cell.angle_beta   90.00
_cell.angle_gamma   90.00
#
_symmetry.space_group_name_H-M   'P 1'
#
loop_
_entity.id
_entity.type
_entity.pdbx_description
1 polymer ?
#
loop_
_entity_poly.entity_id
_entity_poly.type
_entity_poly.pdbx_seq_one_letter_code
_entity_poly.pdbx_strand_id
1 'polypeptide(L)'
;MRRALGSVAAVVLVAASCARARTTTTTAPTADDCRAMGALRLDYTVISVAEPVTGGAFLPPGARDSIRDLPPFCRVAGEIRATIDSHIIFELWMPLSGWNGKFMAVGNGGWAGGVTYNSPGADLGRPFGLSGELRRGYAVVSTNTGHEGEPGLQQARFAYYHPHRLTDFGYRAVHEMTVKGKAITE
;
A
#
# COMPACT_ATOMS: atom_id res chain seq x y z
N MET A 1 11.52 -74.70 -31.10
CA MET A 1 10.34 -73.89 -31.49
C MET A 1 10.42 -72.55 -30.77
N ARG A 2 10.77 -71.46 -31.48
CA ARG A 2 10.94 -70.11 -30.89
C ARG A 2 9.62 -69.35 -31.03
N ARG A 3 9.02 -68.89 -29.92
CA ARG A 3 7.86 -67.99 -29.92
C ARG A 3 8.36 -66.55 -29.89
N ALA A 4 7.99 -65.74 -30.89
CA ALA A 4 8.20 -64.30 -30.90
C ALA A 4 7.03 -63.63 -30.16
N LEU A 5 7.32 -62.84 -29.13
CA LEU A 5 6.35 -61.92 -28.53
C LEU A 5 6.46 -60.56 -29.22
N GLY A 6 5.38 -60.09 -29.82
CA GLY A 6 5.27 -58.75 -30.36
C GLY A 6 4.93 -57.74 -29.27
N SER A 7 5.70 -56.66 -29.18
CA SER A 7 5.42 -55.52 -28.30
C SER A 7 4.41 -54.58 -28.96
N VAL A 8 3.28 -54.35 -28.29
CA VAL A 8 2.31 -53.31 -28.66
C VAL A 8 2.68 -52.05 -27.87
N ALA A 9 3.09 -50.99 -28.55
CA ALA A 9 3.36 -49.69 -27.94
C ALA A 9 2.05 -48.91 -27.78
N ALA A 10 1.64 -48.62 -26.55
CA ALA A 10 0.50 -47.77 -26.25
C ALA A 10 0.92 -46.29 -26.30
N VAL A 11 0.31 -45.52 -27.20
CA VAL A 11 0.51 -44.07 -27.31
C VAL A 11 -0.43 -43.39 -26.30
N VAL A 12 0.15 -42.75 -25.27
CA VAL A 12 -0.61 -41.95 -24.30
C VAL A 12 -0.70 -40.51 -24.81
N LEU A 13 -1.90 -40.09 -25.19
CA LEU A 13 -2.22 -38.70 -25.55
C LEU A 13 -2.43 -37.88 -24.28
N VAL A 14 -1.47 -37.00 -23.95
CA VAL A 14 -1.63 -36.02 -22.87
C VAL A 14 -2.43 -34.83 -23.41
N ALA A 15 -3.70 -34.72 -23.04
CA ALA A 15 -4.52 -33.56 -23.35
C ALA A 15 -4.09 -32.36 -22.49
N ALA A 16 -3.40 -31.41 -23.10
CA ALA A 16 -3.05 -30.14 -22.45
C ALA A 16 -4.33 -29.30 -22.25
N SER A 17 -4.88 -29.33 -21.04
CA SER A 17 -6.00 -28.46 -20.67
C SER A 17 -5.48 -27.02 -20.51
N CYS A 18 -5.73 -26.16 -21.49
CA CYS A 18 -5.49 -24.73 -21.39
C CYS A 18 -6.45 -24.15 -20.35
N ALA A 19 -5.99 -24.04 -19.10
CA ALA A 19 -6.69 -23.27 -18.08
C ALA A 19 -6.84 -21.82 -18.56
N ARG A 20 -8.07 -21.36 -18.79
CA ARG A 20 -8.35 -19.96 -19.07
C ARG A 20 -7.97 -19.14 -17.85
N ALA A 21 -6.96 -18.28 -17.97
CA ALA A 21 -6.69 -17.25 -16.97
C ALA A 21 -7.92 -16.33 -16.89
N ARG A 22 -8.55 -16.27 -15.72
CA ARG A 22 -9.61 -15.28 -15.45
C ARG A 22 -8.92 -13.93 -15.34
N THR A 23 -9.13 -13.06 -16.32
CA THR A 23 -8.82 -11.63 -16.18
C THR A 23 -9.83 -11.04 -15.21
N THR A 24 -9.43 -10.86 -13.95
CA THR A 24 -10.14 -10.01 -13.00
C THR A 24 -9.96 -8.56 -13.47
N THR A 25 -11.02 -7.95 -13.99
CA THR A 25 -11.01 -6.51 -14.21
C THR A 25 -10.99 -5.83 -12.85
N THR A 26 -9.81 -5.32 -12.51
CA THR A 26 -9.55 -4.57 -11.29
C THR A 26 -10.36 -3.27 -11.34
N THR A 27 -11.55 -3.30 -10.75
CA THR A 27 -12.50 -2.17 -10.72
C THR A 27 -12.24 -1.33 -9.49
N ALA A 28 -12.36 0.00 -9.61
CA ALA A 28 -12.29 0.90 -8.46
C ALA A 28 -13.34 0.54 -7.39
N PRO A 29 -13.04 0.65 -6.08
CA PRO A 29 -14.02 0.40 -5.03
C PRO A 29 -15.16 1.41 -5.07
N THR A 30 -16.36 0.98 -4.68
CA THR A 30 -17.45 1.89 -4.36
C THR A 30 -17.24 2.57 -3.01
N ALA A 31 -18.07 3.56 -2.68
CA ALA A 31 -18.06 4.21 -1.37
C ALA A 31 -18.41 3.24 -0.22
N ASP A 32 -19.27 2.24 -0.49
CA ASP A 32 -19.63 1.23 0.51
C ASP A 32 -18.51 0.19 0.69
N ASP A 33 -17.87 -0.24 -0.40
CA ASP A 33 -16.67 -1.08 -0.33
C ASP A 33 -15.58 -0.40 0.50
N CYS A 34 -15.40 0.91 0.28
CA CYS A 34 -14.46 1.71 1.06
C CYS A 34 -14.74 1.66 2.56
N ARG A 35 -16.00 1.84 2.97
CA ARG A 35 -16.37 1.77 4.39
C ARG A 35 -16.17 0.36 4.96
N ALA A 36 -16.45 -0.67 4.16
CA ALA A 36 -16.28 -2.06 4.56
C ALA A 36 -14.81 -2.44 4.84
N MET A 37 -13.84 -1.75 4.21
CA MET A 37 -12.41 -1.97 4.48
C MET A 37 -12.02 -1.74 5.95
N GLY A 38 -12.77 -0.91 6.68
CA GLY A 38 -12.55 -0.70 8.12
C GLY A 38 -12.74 -1.96 8.97
N ALA A 39 -13.44 -2.98 8.44
CA ALA A 39 -13.66 -4.25 9.13
C ALA A 39 -12.61 -5.32 8.79
N LEU A 40 -11.67 -5.05 7.86
CA LEU A 40 -10.64 -6.01 7.48
C LEU A 40 -9.76 -6.36 8.68
N ARG A 41 -9.42 -7.64 8.77
CA ARG A 41 -8.53 -8.19 9.80
C ARG A 41 -7.24 -8.59 9.12
N LEU A 42 -6.17 -7.85 9.43
CA LEU A 42 -4.83 -8.10 8.92
C LEU A 42 -3.89 -8.27 10.12
N ASP A 43 -2.87 -9.11 9.97
CA ASP A 43 -1.93 -9.39 11.04
C ASP A 43 -1.31 -8.10 11.60
N TYR A 44 -1.28 -8.01 12.94
CA TYR A 44 -0.69 -6.89 13.68
C TYR A 44 -1.24 -5.51 13.33
N THR A 45 -2.39 -5.43 12.67
CA THR A 45 -2.89 -4.20 12.05
C THR A 45 -4.23 -3.79 12.65
N VAL A 46 -4.38 -2.50 12.91
CA VAL A 46 -5.67 -1.87 13.24
C VAL A 46 -5.97 -0.81 12.19
N ILE A 47 -7.09 -0.98 11.49
CA ILE A 47 -7.63 0.05 10.60
C ILE A 47 -8.55 0.93 11.42
N SER A 48 -8.22 2.22 11.52
CA SER A 48 -8.95 3.19 12.32
C SER A 48 -9.87 4.07 11.48
N VAL A 49 -9.54 4.27 10.21
CA VAL A 49 -10.32 5.07 9.25
C VAL A 49 -10.48 4.26 7.97
N ALA A 50 -11.70 4.24 7.44
CA ALA A 50 -12.02 3.73 6.12
C ALA A 50 -13.24 4.51 5.59
N GLU A 51 -12.99 5.57 4.82
CA GLU A 51 -14.03 6.52 4.41
C GLU A 51 -13.85 7.08 3.00
N PRO A 52 -14.95 7.33 2.27
CA PRO A 52 -14.87 8.03 0.99
C PRO A 52 -14.64 9.53 1.21
N VAL A 53 -13.63 10.06 0.53
CA VAL A 53 -13.32 11.49 0.44
C VAL A 53 -13.67 11.97 -0.96
N THR A 54 -14.75 12.74 -1.07
CA THR A 54 -15.33 13.17 -2.36
C THR A 54 -15.36 14.68 -2.57
N GLY A 55 -15.00 15.47 -1.55
CA GLY A 55 -15.05 16.94 -1.59
C GLY A 55 -13.95 17.63 -2.42
N GLY A 56 -13.10 16.86 -3.11
CA GLY A 56 -12.01 17.37 -3.95
C GLY A 56 -10.84 17.99 -3.17
N ALA A 57 -10.89 17.97 -1.83
CA ALA A 57 -9.82 18.47 -0.97
C ALA A 57 -9.66 17.60 0.28
N PHE A 58 -8.45 17.58 0.84
CA PHE A 58 -8.12 16.88 2.07
C PHE A 58 -7.16 17.73 2.90
N LEU A 59 -7.39 17.81 4.21
CA LEU A 59 -6.50 18.47 5.17
C LEU A 59 -5.71 17.39 5.92
N PRO A 60 -4.41 17.19 5.62
CA PRO A 60 -3.61 16.24 6.35
C PRO A 60 -3.53 16.56 7.85
N PRO A 61 -3.43 15.54 8.73
CA PRO A 61 -3.19 15.76 10.15
C PRO A 61 -1.95 16.64 10.38
N GLY A 62 -2.09 17.69 11.17
CA GLY A 62 -1.02 18.63 11.49
C GLY A 62 -0.66 19.63 10.38
N ALA A 63 -1.28 19.55 9.20
CA ALA A 63 -1.09 20.54 8.14
C ALA A 63 -1.95 21.78 8.38
N ARG A 64 -1.49 22.93 7.85
CA ARG A 64 -2.22 24.20 7.87
C ARG A 64 -3.20 24.35 6.71
N ASP A 65 -2.80 23.84 5.54
CA ASP A 65 -3.51 24.03 4.29
C ASP A 65 -4.00 22.69 3.73
N SER A 66 -5.19 22.72 3.13
CA SER A 66 -5.73 21.56 2.42
C SER A 66 -5.03 21.34 1.08
N ILE A 67 -4.78 20.07 0.76
CA ILE A 67 -4.47 19.64 -0.59
C ILE A 67 -5.76 19.67 -1.40
N ARG A 68 -5.78 20.39 -2.51
CA ARG A 68 -6.97 20.59 -3.38
C ARG A 68 -6.87 19.75 -4.64
N ASP A 69 -7.91 19.86 -5.49
CA ASP A 69 -8.07 19.21 -6.79
C ASP A 69 -7.77 17.71 -6.79
N LEU A 70 -8.17 17.04 -5.71
CA LEU A 70 -8.05 15.59 -5.58
C LEU A 70 -9.20 14.90 -6.30
N PRO A 71 -8.96 13.81 -7.06
CA PRO A 71 -10.06 12.95 -7.51
C PRO A 71 -10.74 12.31 -6.30
N PRO A 72 -12.01 11.87 -6.38
CA PRO A 72 -12.67 11.17 -5.27
C PRO A 72 -11.93 9.87 -4.95
N PHE A 73 -11.69 9.61 -3.66
CA PHE A 73 -10.88 8.48 -3.21
C PHE A 73 -11.40 7.86 -1.92
N CYS A 74 -11.09 6.58 -1.72
CA CYS A 74 -11.22 5.89 -0.45
C CYS A 74 -9.96 6.13 0.37
N ARG A 75 -10.13 6.67 1.57
CA ARG A 75 -9.07 6.86 2.56
C ARG A 75 -9.12 5.71 3.56
N VAL A 76 -8.05 4.94 3.63
CA VAL A 76 -7.85 3.92 4.65
C VAL A 76 -6.61 4.28 5.47
N ALA A 77 -6.76 4.46 6.78
CA ALA A 77 -5.65 4.77 7.67
C ALA A 77 -5.63 3.81 8.86
N GLY A 78 -4.43 3.50 9.34
CA GLY A 78 -4.26 2.55 10.42
C GLY A 78 -2.84 2.48 10.98
N GLU A 79 -2.66 1.54 11.89
CA GLU A 79 -1.41 1.29 12.60
C GLU A 79 -1.03 -0.19 12.46
N ILE A 80 0.28 -0.45 12.35
CA ILE A 80 0.88 -1.77 12.31
C ILE A 80 1.88 -1.90 13.47
N ARG A 81 1.67 -2.90 14.33
CA ARG A 81 2.51 -3.21 15.50
C ARG A 81 3.31 -4.50 15.28
N ALA A 82 4.26 -4.44 14.33
CA ALA A 82 5.08 -5.61 13.96
C ALA A 82 5.96 -6.13 15.12
N THR A 83 6.28 -5.27 16.08
CA THR A 83 6.95 -5.61 17.35
C THR A 83 6.36 -4.79 18.49
N ILE A 84 6.75 -5.09 19.74
CA ILE A 84 6.26 -4.38 20.94
C ILE A 84 6.61 -2.88 20.95
N ASP A 85 7.68 -2.48 20.28
CA ASP A 85 8.16 -1.09 20.21
C ASP A 85 7.90 -0.45 18.83
N SER A 86 7.16 -1.12 17.97
CA SER A 86 6.80 -0.60 16.64
C SER A 86 5.58 0.30 16.72
N HIS A 87 5.68 1.48 16.10
CA HIS A 87 4.58 2.42 15.89
C HIS A 87 4.54 2.87 14.43
N ILE A 88 4.20 1.92 13.55
CA ILE A 88 4.12 2.16 12.10
C ILE A 88 2.70 2.62 11.80
N ILE A 89 2.53 3.86 11.36
CA ILE A 89 1.26 4.33 10.80
C ILE A 89 1.30 4.19 9.28
N PHE A 90 0.16 3.91 8.67
CA PHE A 90 0.02 3.95 7.23
C PHE A 90 -1.26 4.66 6.83
N GLU A 91 -1.24 5.24 5.63
CA GLU A 91 -2.43 5.73 4.97
C GLU A 91 -2.40 5.35 3.49
N LEU A 92 -3.50 4.73 3.03
CA LEU A 92 -3.77 4.27 1.68
C LEU A 92 -4.89 5.12 1.09
N TRP A 93 -4.64 5.70 -0.08
CA TRP A 93 -5.63 6.40 -0.89
C TRP A 93 -5.90 5.60 -2.16
N MET A 94 -7.14 5.13 -2.33
CA MET A 94 -7.55 4.40 -3.54
C MET A 94 -8.55 5.22 -4.34
N PRO A 95 -8.37 5.43 -5.65
CA PRO A 95 -9.35 6.16 -6.45
C PRO A 95 -10.72 5.46 -6.41
N LEU A 96 -11.79 6.19 -6.12
CA LEU A 96 -13.17 5.68 -6.26
C LEU A 96 -13.60 5.63 -7.73
N SER A 97 -12.87 6.32 -8.59
CA SER A 97 -13.02 6.28 -10.06
C SER A 97 -11.67 6.50 -10.73
N GLY A 98 -11.52 6.02 -11.96
CA GLY A 98 -10.28 6.22 -12.72
C GLY A 98 -9.05 5.49 -12.15
N TRP A 99 -9.26 4.41 -11.38
CA TRP A 99 -8.15 3.56 -10.96
C TRP A 99 -7.50 2.90 -12.18
N ASN A 100 -6.18 3.01 -12.29
CA ASN A 100 -5.40 2.48 -13.39
C ASN A 100 -4.99 1.01 -13.19
N GLY A 101 -5.51 0.35 -12.15
CA GLY A 101 -5.21 -1.04 -11.79
C GLY A 101 -3.84 -1.26 -11.17
N LYS A 102 -3.12 -0.19 -10.78
CA LYS A 102 -1.78 -0.28 -10.19
C LYS A 102 -1.79 0.19 -8.74
N PHE A 103 -0.97 -0.48 -7.95
CA PHE A 103 -0.62 -0.12 -6.59
C PHE A 103 0.73 0.59 -6.56
N MET A 104 0.88 1.62 -5.74
CA MET A 104 2.13 2.35 -5.55
C MET A 104 2.40 2.62 -4.06
N ALA A 105 3.55 2.14 -3.57
CA ALA A 105 4.06 2.57 -2.28
C ALA A 105 4.94 3.81 -2.47
N VAL A 106 4.66 4.87 -1.73
CA VAL A 106 5.49 6.07 -1.68
C VAL A 106 6.30 6.05 -0.39
N GLY A 107 7.63 6.15 -0.55
CA GLY A 107 8.57 6.23 0.56
C GLY A 107 8.59 7.62 1.21
N ASN A 108 9.64 7.82 2.01
CA ASN A 108 9.88 9.05 2.75
C ASN A 108 11.29 9.58 2.41
N GLY A 109 11.65 10.74 2.96
CA GLY A 109 12.98 11.32 2.81
C GLY A 109 13.64 11.65 4.15
N GLY A 110 14.96 11.78 4.17
CA GLY A 110 15.75 12.12 5.36
C GLY A 110 15.52 11.13 6.50
N TRP A 111 15.32 11.65 7.71
CA TRP A 111 14.95 10.87 8.90
C TRP A 111 13.45 10.56 9.00
N ALA A 112 12.66 10.87 7.97
CA ALA A 112 11.23 10.56 7.88
C ALA A 112 10.43 10.98 9.13
N GLY A 113 9.47 10.15 9.57
CA GLY A 113 8.66 10.43 10.77
C GLY A 113 7.24 10.94 10.52
N GLY A 114 6.71 10.77 9.30
CA GLY A 114 5.34 11.12 8.98
C GLY A 114 4.93 10.61 7.60
N VAL A 115 3.63 10.49 7.36
CA VAL A 115 3.07 10.07 6.06
C VAL A 115 3.33 11.15 5.01
N THR A 116 3.77 10.74 3.82
CA THR A 116 4.08 11.68 2.72
C THR A 116 2.80 11.98 1.93
N TYR A 117 2.00 12.94 2.38
CA TYR A 117 0.75 13.33 1.73
C TYR A 117 0.95 14.09 0.42
N ASN A 118 1.82 15.11 0.45
CA ASN A 118 2.11 15.98 -0.67
C ASN A 118 3.50 16.58 -0.48
N SER A 119 4.36 16.48 -1.48
CA SER A 119 5.66 17.12 -1.46
C SER A 119 6.01 17.64 -2.86
N PRO A 120 6.57 18.86 -2.97
CA PRO A 120 7.04 19.37 -4.24
C PRO A 120 8.20 18.49 -4.73
N GLY A 121 8.02 17.79 -5.85
CA GLY A 121 9.09 16.99 -6.43
C GLY A 121 10.30 17.86 -6.72
N ALA A 122 11.42 17.55 -6.07
CA ALA A 122 12.64 18.36 -6.09
C ALA A 122 13.23 18.57 -7.50
N ASP A 123 12.79 17.80 -8.51
CA ASP A 123 13.45 17.76 -9.82
C ASP A 123 12.51 17.71 -11.05
N LEU A 124 11.18 17.60 -10.87
CA LEU A 124 10.26 17.31 -12.00
C LEU A 124 9.03 18.21 -12.10
N GLY A 125 8.89 19.23 -11.25
CA GLY A 125 7.70 20.12 -11.26
C GLY A 125 6.38 19.39 -11.03
N ARG A 126 6.42 18.16 -10.50
CA ARG A 126 5.27 17.28 -10.27
C ARG A 126 5.18 16.98 -8.77
N PRO A 127 4.00 17.14 -8.14
CA PRO A 127 3.82 16.76 -6.75
C PRO A 127 3.99 15.23 -6.63
N PHE A 128 4.70 14.79 -5.59
CA PHE A 128 4.78 13.39 -5.18
C PHE A 128 4.14 13.21 -3.79
N GLY A 129 3.98 11.96 -3.36
CA GLY A 129 3.18 11.63 -2.17
C GLY A 129 1.83 11.03 -2.55
N LEU A 130 0.98 10.83 -1.55
CA LEU A 130 -0.37 10.29 -1.76
C LEU A 130 -1.15 11.11 -2.80
N SER A 131 -1.09 12.44 -2.73
CA SER A 131 -1.82 13.33 -3.64
C SER A 131 -1.38 13.19 -5.10
N GLY A 132 -0.06 13.14 -5.34
CA GLY A 132 0.51 13.08 -6.69
C GLY A 132 0.16 11.77 -7.39
N GLU A 133 0.29 10.66 -6.67
CA GLU A 133 0.03 9.33 -7.24
C GLU A 133 -1.45 9.02 -7.36
N LEU A 134 -2.27 9.51 -6.42
CA LEU A 134 -3.72 9.41 -6.54
C LEU A 134 -4.22 10.12 -7.82
N ARG A 135 -3.70 11.31 -8.14
CA ARG A 135 -4.03 12.04 -9.39
C ARG A 135 -3.63 11.29 -10.65
N ARG A 136 -2.65 10.39 -10.57
CA ARG A 136 -2.22 9.51 -11.67
C ARG A 136 -3.03 8.21 -11.72
N GLY A 137 -4.01 8.07 -10.84
CA GLY A 137 -4.93 6.94 -10.77
C GLY A 137 -4.34 5.72 -10.10
N TYR A 138 -3.29 5.83 -9.26
CA TYR A 138 -2.80 4.69 -8.47
C TYR A 138 -3.61 4.52 -7.18
N ALA A 139 -3.77 3.28 -6.73
CA ALA A 139 -3.99 3.01 -5.31
C ALA A 139 -2.64 3.20 -4.60
N VAL A 140 -2.52 4.23 -3.76
CA VAL A 140 -1.24 4.70 -3.24
C VAL A 140 -1.19 4.64 -1.72
N VAL A 141 -0.09 4.11 -1.16
CA VAL A 141 0.13 4.05 0.29
C VAL A 141 1.41 4.77 0.72
N SER A 142 1.42 5.33 1.92
CA SER A 142 2.62 5.90 2.57
C SER A 142 2.59 5.67 4.08
N THR A 143 3.74 5.79 4.75
CA THR A 143 3.95 5.48 6.17
C THR A 143 4.78 6.56 6.86
N ASN A 144 4.75 6.60 8.19
CA ASN A 144 5.70 7.38 9.01
C ASN A 144 7.06 6.73 9.20
N THR A 145 7.30 5.53 8.67
CA THR A 145 8.51 4.72 8.88
C THR A 145 8.74 4.21 10.30
N GLY A 146 7.71 4.19 11.15
CA GLY A 146 7.78 3.60 12.49
C GLY A 146 8.02 4.57 13.64
N HIS A 147 8.06 5.88 13.38
CA HIS A 147 8.25 6.91 14.40
C HIS A 147 7.60 8.24 14.00
N GLU A 148 7.55 9.18 14.94
CA GLU A 148 7.16 10.57 14.66
C GLU A 148 8.41 11.43 14.48
N GLY A 149 8.35 12.35 13.52
CA GLY A 149 9.46 13.22 13.19
C GLY A 149 9.73 14.25 14.27
N GLU A 150 11.00 14.46 14.58
CA GLU A 150 11.48 15.46 15.54
C GLU A 150 12.26 16.57 14.83
N PRO A 151 12.21 17.83 15.29
CA PRO A 151 12.92 18.92 14.65
C PRO A 151 14.43 18.93 14.95
N GLY A 152 15.19 19.60 14.07
CA GLY A 152 16.60 19.92 14.32
C GLY A 152 17.51 18.71 14.47
N LEU A 153 18.41 18.76 15.44
CA LEU A 153 19.43 17.71 15.66
C LEU A 153 18.84 16.42 16.27
N GLN A 154 17.56 16.42 16.65
CA GLN A 154 16.90 15.29 17.33
C GLN A 154 16.20 14.32 16.36
N GLN A 155 16.30 14.55 15.06
CA GLN A 155 15.64 13.78 14.00
C GLN A 155 15.90 12.26 14.07
N ALA A 156 17.08 11.83 14.54
CA ALA A 156 17.44 10.42 14.68
C ALA A 156 17.20 9.84 16.09
N ARG A 157 16.69 10.63 17.04
CA ARG A 157 16.56 10.24 18.46
C ARG A 157 15.63 9.04 18.64
N PHE A 158 14.66 8.85 17.75
CA PHE A 158 13.77 7.69 17.74
C PHE A 158 14.51 6.35 17.73
N ALA A 159 15.73 6.30 17.18
CA ALA A 159 16.53 5.08 17.07
C ALA A 159 17.48 4.86 18.26
N TYR A 160 17.67 5.88 19.10
CA TYR A 160 18.63 5.83 20.21
C TYR A 160 18.09 4.93 21.33
N TYR A 161 18.78 3.82 21.61
CA TYR A 161 18.32 2.73 22.50
C TYR A 161 17.02 2.01 22.08
N HIS A 162 16.56 2.22 20.85
CA HIS A 162 15.34 1.60 20.31
C HIS A 162 15.66 0.86 18.99
N PRO A 163 16.33 -0.32 19.05
CA PRO A 163 16.77 -1.05 17.86
C PRO A 163 15.58 -1.51 16.98
N HIS A 164 14.42 -1.75 17.59
CA HIS A 164 13.21 -2.11 16.86
C HIS A 164 12.73 -0.95 15.97
N ARG A 165 12.72 0.28 16.49
CA ARG A 165 12.34 1.48 15.70
C ARG A 165 13.35 1.78 14.60
N LEU A 166 14.65 1.57 14.85
CA LEU A 166 15.66 1.64 13.80
C LEU A 166 15.41 0.59 12.70
N THR A 167 14.95 -0.60 13.07
CA THR A 167 14.58 -1.65 12.10
C THR A 167 13.32 -1.29 11.31
N ASP A 168 12.33 -0.66 11.96
CA ASP A 168 11.14 -0.13 11.28
C ASP A 168 11.53 0.89 10.21
N PHE A 169 12.36 1.86 10.59
CA PHE A 169 12.87 2.87 9.67
C PHE A 169 13.70 2.25 8.53
N GLY A 170 14.59 1.30 8.87
CA GLY A 170 15.52 0.71 7.91
C GLY A 170 14.85 -0.12 6.81
N TYR A 171 13.79 -0.87 7.12
CA TYR A 171 13.05 -1.61 6.10
C TYR A 171 11.62 -2.01 6.49
N ARG A 172 11.37 -2.33 7.76
CA ARG A 172 10.17 -3.09 8.15
C ARG A 172 8.90 -2.27 7.97
N ALA A 173 8.91 -0.98 8.25
CA ALA A 173 7.73 -0.14 8.09
C ALA A 173 7.25 -0.07 6.64
N VAL A 174 8.16 0.15 5.68
CA VAL A 174 7.83 0.22 4.26
C VAL A 174 7.37 -1.15 3.75
N HIS A 175 8.02 -2.22 4.19
CA HIS A 175 7.63 -3.59 3.84
C HIS A 175 6.21 -3.92 4.34
N GLU A 176 5.96 -3.79 5.64
CA GLU A 176 4.67 -4.11 6.25
C GLU A 176 3.54 -3.26 5.67
N MET A 177 3.75 -1.95 5.53
CA MET A 177 2.82 -1.06 4.85
C MET A 177 2.48 -1.55 3.44
N THR A 178 3.50 -1.99 2.68
CA THR A 178 3.30 -2.47 1.31
C THR A 178 2.48 -3.76 1.29
N VAL A 179 2.79 -4.71 2.17
CA VAL A 179 2.07 -5.98 2.28
C VAL A 179 0.60 -5.73 2.65
N LYS A 180 0.34 -4.91 3.66
CA LYS A 180 -1.05 -4.62 4.10
C LYS A 180 -1.79 -3.78 3.07
N GLY A 181 -1.14 -2.78 2.48
CA GLY A 181 -1.72 -1.94 1.43
C GLY A 181 -2.18 -2.75 0.23
N LYS A 182 -1.39 -3.73 -0.22
CA LYS A 182 -1.81 -4.67 -1.28
C LYS A 182 -3.00 -5.52 -0.85
N ALA A 183 -2.97 -6.09 0.36
CA ALA A 183 -4.08 -6.90 0.87
C ALA A 183 -5.40 -6.13 1.04
N ILE A 184 -5.36 -4.80 1.17
CA ILE A 184 -6.56 -3.94 1.17
C ILE A 184 -7.02 -3.62 -0.26
N THR A 185 -6.09 -3.58 -1.21
CA THR A 185 -6.32 -3.16 -2.61
C THR A 185 -6.84 -4.30 -3.49
N GLU A 186 -6.43 -5.54 -3.21
CA GLU A 186 -6.73 -6.78 -3.96
C GLU A 186 -7.93 -7.54 -3.37
#